data_AF-A0A7J8M338-F1
#
_entry.id   AF-A0A7J8M338-F1
#
_cell.length_a   1.000
_cell.length_b   1.000
_cell.length_c   1.000
_cell.angle_alpha   90.00
_cell.angle_beta   90.00
_cell.angle_gamma   90.00
#
_symmetry.space_group_name_H-M   'P 1'
#
loop_
_entity.id
_entity.type
_entity.pdbx_description
1 polymer ?
#
loop_
_entity_poly.entity_id
_entity_poly.type
_entity_poly.pdbx_seq_one_letter_code
_entity_poly.pdbx_strand_id
1 'polypeptide(L)'
;MASITSVSYDRTKELKQFDDTKAGVKGLVDTGILNIPKFFVRPAEDLAADELNSGHKNIEVPIIDLSNIGDSIRRQEIVNEIRIASEEWGFFQVINHGIPLSVLDEMIEATRLFNEQDLELKMGLYSRDDAKKVVFNSNSDLYTSQSADWRDTLRLTSFESNPDSSDLPPVY
;
A
#
# COMPACT_ATOMS: atom_id res chain seq x y z
N MET A 1 -16.80 -23.62 -39.69
CA MET A 1 -16.89 -23.04 -38.34
C MET A 1 -15.52 -23.13 -37.70
N ALA A 2 -14.83 -22.00 -37.55
CA ALA A 2 -13.52 -21.96 -36.89
C ALA A 2 -13.73 -22.06 -35.38
N SER A 3 -13.24 -23.15 -34.79
CA SER A 3 -13.22 -23.35 -33.35
C SER A 3 -12.20 -22.37 -32.76
N ILE A 4 -12.68 -21.37 -32.02
CA ILE A 4 -11.82 -20.51 -31.22
C ILE A 4 -11.32 -21.39 -30.08
N THR A 5 -10.11 -21.92 -30.22
CA THR A 5 -9.39 -22.54 -29.13
C THR A 5 -9.25 -21.50 -28.02
N SER A 6 -10.01 -21.64 -26.94
CA SER A 6 -9.76 -20.87 -25.73
C SER A 6 -8.36 -21.25 -25.25
N VAL A 7 -7.41 -20.33 -25.40
CA VAL A 7 -6.10 -20.49 -24.77
C VAL A 7 -6.39 -20.59 -23.27
N SER A 8 -6.13 -21.77 -22.71
CA SER A 8 -6.28 -22.02 -21.27
C SER A 8 -5.50 -20.95 -20.53
N TYR A 9 -6.19 -20.13 -19.73
CA TYR A 9 -5.56 -19.09 -18.93
C TYR A 9 -4.66 -19.74 -17.88
N ASP A 10 -3.35 -19.50 -17.98
CA ASP A 10 -2.35 -19.98 -17.04
C ASP A 10 -1.91 -18.83 -16.14
N ARG A 11 -2.65 -18.66 -15.03
CA ARG A 11 -2.39 -17.62 -14.04
C ARG A 11 -0.96 -17.67 -13.51
N THR A 12 -0.46 -18.87 -13.20
CA THR A 12 0.88 -19.06 -12.61
C THR A 12 1.96 -18.57 -13.56
N LYS A 13 1.82 -18.84 -14.85
CA LYS A 13 2.75 -18.35 -15.87
C LYS A 13 2.72 -16.82 -15.97
N GLU A 14 1.55 -16.19 -16.01
CA GLU A 14 1.44 -14.73 -16.09
C GLU A 14 2.00 -14.04 -14.84
N LEU A 15 1.70 -14.57 -13.64
CA LEU A 15 2.27 -14.08 -12.39
C LEU A 15 3.79 -14.14 -12.39
N LYS A 16 4.35 -15.28 -12.80
CA LYS A 16 5.81 -15.45 -12.86
C LYS A 16 6.43 -14.48 -13.86
N GLN A 17 5.81 -14.29 -15.03
CA GLN A 17 6.31 -13.32 -16.02
C GLN A 17 6.30 -11.89 -15.46
N PHE A 18 5.23 -11.49 -14.78
CA PHE A 18 5.14 -10.21 -14.10
C PHE A 18 6.22 -10.05 -13.02
N ASP A 19 6.34 -11.05 -12.14
CA ASP A 19 7.29 -11.03 -11.03
C ASP A 19 8.75 -11.03 -11.48
N ASP A 20 9.08 -11.80 -12.54
CA ASP A 20 10.41 -11.86 -13.13
C ASP A 20 10.87 -10.50 -13.69
N THR A 21 9.96 -9.60 -14.05
CA THR A 21 10.32 -8.24 -14.47
C THR A 21 10.91 -7.41 -13.34
N LYS A 22 10.50 -7.69 -12.09
CA LYS A 22 10.83 -6.90 -10.89
C LYS A 22 10.47 -5.41 -11.00
N ALA A 23 9.65 -5.05 -11.99
CA ALA A 23 9.29 -3.67 -12.30
C ALA A 23 8.02 -3.20 -11.61
N GLY A 24 7.24 -4.16 -11.13
CA GLY A 24 5.98 -3.93 -10.45
C GLY A 24 4.90 -3.31 -11.32
N VAL A 25 3.85 -2.83 -10.68
CA VAL A 25 2.68 -2.23 -11.32
C VAL A 25 3.06 -0.91 -12.00
N LYS A 26 3.93 -0.09 -11.40
CA LYS A 26 4.42 1.12 -12.06
C LYS A 26 5.17 0.80 -13.36
N GLY A 27 6.06 -0.19 -13.35
CA GLY A 27 6.75 -0.62 -14.56
C GLY A 27 5.78 -1.08 -15.66
N LEU A 28 4.71 -1.78 -15.27
CA LEU A 28 3.64 -2.17 -16.19
C LEU A 28 2.91 -0.95 -16.78
N VAL A 29 2.54 0.02 -15.95
CA VAL A 29 1.91 1.28 -16.39
C VAL A 29 2.82 2.05 -17.36
N ASP A 30 4.11 2.15 -17.05
CA ASP A 30 5.09 2.91 -17.86
C ASP A 30 5.29 2.29 -19.26
N THR A 31 4.96 1.00 -19.46
CA THR A 31 4.95 0.38 -20.80
C THR A 31 3.76 0.81 -21.67
N GLY A 32 2.78 1.53 -21.12
CA GLY A 32 1.59 1.98 -21.84
C GLY A 32 0.57 0.87 -22.09
N ILE A 33 0.43 -0.08 -21.16
CA ILE A 33 -0.56 -1.15 -21.28
C ILE A 33 -1.98 -0.60 -21.52
N LEU A 34 -2.71 -1.25 -22.43
CA LEU A 34 -4.10 -0.88 -22.73
C LEU A 34 -5.12 -1.72 -21.94
N ASN A 35 -4.71 -2.90 -21.46
CA ASN A 35 -5.57 -3.82 -20.75
C ASN A 35 -4.91 -4.26 -19.45
N ILE A 36 -5.68 -4.27 -18.37
CA ILE A 36 -5.24 -4.77 -17.07
C ILE A 36 -5.10 -6.30 -17.14
N PRO A 37 -3.95 -6.88 -16.74
CA PRO A 37 -3.79 -8.33 -16.68
C PRO A 37 -4.85 -8.98 -15.78
N LYS A 38 -5.34 -10.16 -16.19
CA LYS A 38 -6.48 -10.81 -15.54
C LYS A 38 -6.27 -11.11 -14.07
N PHE A 39 -5.03 -11.34 -13.64
CA PHE A 39 -4.73 -11.63 -12.24
C PHE A 39 -4.87 -10.42 -11.30
N PHE A 40 -5.01 -9.20 -11.81
CA PHE A 40 -5.39 -8.00 -11.03
C PHE A 40 -6.91 -7.76 -10.99
N VAL A 41 -7.68 -8.46 -11.82
CA VAL A 41 -9.13 -8.26 -11.90
C VAL A 41 -9.79 -9.05 -10.77
N ARG A 42 -10.48 -8.33 -9.87
CA ARG A 42 -11.27 -8.94 -8.82
C ARG A 42 -12.44 -9.74 -9.39
N PRO A 43 -12.82 -10.87 -8.77
CA PRO A 43 -14.04 -11.62 -9.11
C PRO A 43 -15.30 -10.73 -9.05
N ALA A 44 -16.26 -11.00 -9.93
CA ALA A 44 -17.50 -10.23 -10.01
C ALA A 44 -18.34 -10.35 -8.73
N GLU A 45 -18.24 -11.48 -8.05
CA GLU A 45 -18.94 -11.77 -6.80
C GLU A 45 -18.47 -10.83 -5.68
N ASP A 46 -17.16 -10.59 -5.59
CA ASP A 46 -16.59 -9.70 -4.57
C ASP A 46 -16.98 -8.24 -4.86
N LEU A 47 -17.02 -7.84 -6.13
CA LEU A 47 -17.45 -6.50 -6.53
C LEU A 47 -18.94 -6.27 -6.24
N ALA A 48 -19.79 -7.25 -6.53
CA ALA A 48 -21.21 -7.19 -6.22
C ALA A 48 -21.47 -7.14 -4.71
N ALA A 49 -20.67 -7.85 -3.90
CA ALA A 49 -20.75 -7.78 -2.45
C ALA A 49 -20.42 -6.37 -1.92
N ASP A 50 -19.40 -5.71 -2.48
CA ASP A 50 -19.05 -4.33 -2.11
C ASP A 50 -20.18 -3.35 -2.44
N GLU A 51 -20.81 -3.47 -3.62
CA GLU A 51 -21.95 -2.62 -4.03
C GLU A 51 -23.18 -2.78 -3.13
N LEU A 52 -23.45 -4.00 -2.65
CA LEU A 52 -24.54 -4.24 -1.70
C LEU A 52 -24.25 -3.63 -0.32
N ASN A 53 -22.97 -3.55 0.06
CA ASN A 53 -22.51 -2.97 1.32
C ASN A 53 -22.27 -1.46 1.24
N SER A 54 -22.15 -0.89 0.02
CA SER A 54 -21.88 0.54 -0.20
C SER A 54 -23.09 1.44 0.03
N GLY A 55 -24.12 0.96 0.75
CA GLY A 55 -25.30 1.74 1.10
C GLY A 55 -24.88 3.07 1.73
N HIS A 56 -25.01 4.14 0.95
CA HIS A 56 -24.53 5.49 1.25
C HIS A 56 -25.09 6.01 2.58
N LYS A 57 -24.39 5.69 3.66
CA LYS A 57 -24.48 6.43 4.91
C LYS A 57 -23.38 7.49 4.85
N ASN A 58 -23.71 8.72 5.24
CA ASN A 58 -22.69 9.72 5.54
C ASN A 58 -21.94 9.24 6.78
N ILE A 59 -20.95 8.38 6.56
CA ILE A 59 -20.08 7.86 7.59
C ILE A 59 -18.99 8.90 7.79
N GLU A 60 -19.08 9.63 8.91
CA GLU A 60 -18.04 10.55 9.35
C GLU A 60 -17.11 9.80 10.31
N VAL A 61 -15.90 9.50 9.84
CA VAL A 61 -14.86 8.88 10.66
C VAL A 61 -14.49 9.82 11.81
N PRO A 62 -14.39 9.34 13.07
CA PRO A 62 -14.01 10.18 14.20
C PRO A 62 -12.70 10.93 13.96
N ILE A 63 -12.66 12.20 14.33
CA ILE A 63 -11.46 13.05 14.30
C ILE A 63 -11.11 13.43 15.73
N ILE A 64 -9.87 13.16 16.12
CA ILE A 64 -9.34 13.42 17.47
C ILE A 64 -8.32 14.55 17.40
N ASP A 65 -8.56 15.61 18.14
CA ASP A 65 -7.64 16.75 18.23
C ASP A 65 -6.65 16.56 19.39
N LEU A 66 -5.38 16.40 19.06
CA LEU A 66 -4.28 16.19 20.01
C LEU A 66 -3.70 17.50 20.58
N SER A 67 -4.29 18.65 20.26
CA SER A 67 -3.90 19.94 20.83
C SER A 67 -3.92 19.92 22.36
N ASN A 68 -2.93 20.58 22.97
CA ASN A 68 -2.82 20.74 24.42
C ASN A 68 -2.77 19.43 25.22
N ILE A 69 -2.28 18.32 24.62
CA ILE A 69 -2.13 17.02 25.31
C ILE A 69 -1.23 17.05 26.56
N GLY A 70 -0.45 18.13 26.75
CA GLY A 70 0.33 18.36 27.97
C GLY A 70 -0.53 18.75 29.19
N ASP A 71 -1.74 19.26 28.98
CA ASP A 71 -2.70 19.54 30.06
C ASP A 71 -3.33 18.23 30.55
N SER A 72 -3.40 18.04 31.88
CA SER A 72 -3.83 16.77 32.47
C SER A 72 -5.31 16.47 32.24
N ILE A 73 -6.17 17.49 32.21
CA ILE A 73 -7.60 17.34 31.97
C ILE A 73 -7.82 17.02 30.49
N ARG A 74 -7.24 17.82 29.59
CA ARG A 74 -7.37 17.58 28.14
C ARG A 74 -6.81 16.22 27.74
N ARG A 75 -5.68 15.80 28.31
CA ARG A 75 -5.12 14.47 28.07
C ARG A 75 -6.10 13.35 28.43
N GLN A 76 -6.82 13.48 29.54
CA GLN A 76 -7.80 12.49 29.98
C GLN A 76 -9.00 12.40 29.02
N GLU A 77 -9.43 13.54 28.46
CA GLU A 77 -10.46 13.59 27.42
C GLU A 77 -9.99 12.90 26.13
N ILE A 78 -8.80 13.24 25.63
CA ILE A 78 -8.20 12.62 24.43
C ILE A 78 -8.12 11.11 24.58
N VAL A 79 -7.64 10.61 25.74
CA VAL A 79 -7.56 9.16 26.00
C VAL A 79 -8.95 8.52 25.93
N ASN A 80 -9.98 9.18 26.44
CA ASN A 80 -11.34 8.67 26.37
C ASN A 80 -11.92 8.72 24.95
N GLU A 81 -11.63 9.78 24.17
CA GLU A 81 -11.98 9.88 22.74
C GLU A 81 -11.35 8.74 21.94
N ILE A 82 -10.05 8.47 22.14
CA ILE A 82 -9.33 7.35 21.49
C ILE A 82 -9.95 6.01 21.87
N ARG A 83 -10.27 5.80 23.15
CA ARG A 83 -10.89 4.57 23.63
C ARG A 83 -12.23 4.33 22.94
N ILE A 84 -13.12 5.33 22.91
CA ILE A 84 -14.44 5.24 22.27
C ILE A 84 -14.29 4.99 20.77
N ALA A 85 -13.43 5.74 20.08
CA ALA A 85 -13.22 5.55 18.65
C ALA A 85 -12.64 4.15 18.33
N SER A 86 -11.74 3.64 19.17
CA SER A 86 -11.19 2.29 19.00
C SER A 86 -12.24 1.19 19.22
N GLU A 87 -13.09 1.33 20.24
CA GLU A 87 -14.14 0.35 20.56
C GLU A 87 -15.26 0.33 19.52
N GLU A 88 -15.74 1.50 19.11
CA GLU A 88 -16.93 1.63 18.24
C GLU A 88 -16.59 1.59 16.75
N TRP A 89 -15.40 2.09 16.37
CA TRP A 89 -15.01 2.23 14.95
C TRP A 89 -13.82 1.37 14.55
N GLY A 90 -12.89 1.12 15.48
CA GLY A 90 -11.60 0.49 15.15
C GLY A 90 -10.68 1.36 14.28
N PHE A 91 -11.08 2.61 13.99
CA PHE A 91 -10.35 3.54 13.13
C PHE A 91 -10.74 5.00 13.45
N PHE A 92 -9.76 5.92 13.38
CA PHE A 92 -9.97 7.35 13.58
C PHE A 92 -8.85 8.16 12.92
N GLN A 93 -9.11 9.45 12.70
CA GLN A 93 -8.11 10.42 12.25
C GLN A 93 -7.59 11.23 13.43
N VAL A 94 -6.34 11.71 13.36
CA VAL A 94 -5.76 12.63 14.35
C VAL A 94 -5.36 13.94 13.67
N ILE A 95 -5.63 15.05 14.34
CA ILE A 95 -5.16 16.39 13.93
C ILE A 95 -4.36 17.01 15.06
N ASN A 96 -3.57 18.04 14.74
CA ASN A 96 -2.68 18.72 15.68
C ASN A 96 -1.76 17.75 16.45
N HIS A 97 -1.31 16.69 15.78
CA HIS A 97 -0.46 15.62 16.32
C HIS A 97 0.98 16.06 16.61
N GLY A 98 1.34 17.31 16.32
CA GLY A 98 2.66 17.89 16.62
C GLY A 98 3.78 17.51 15.65
N ILE A 99 3.49 16.71 14.63
CA ILE A 99 4.45 16.44 13.53
C ILE A 99 4.37 17.62 12.56
N PRO A 100 5.50 18.29 12.24
CA PRO A 100 5.51 19.40 11.31
C PRO A 100 4.99 18.98 9.92
N LEU A 101 4.20 19.85 9.28
CA LEU A 101 3.67 19.60 7.93
C LEU A 101 4.80 19.35 6.92
N SER A 102 5.92 20.07 7.04
CA SER A 102 7.08 19.88 6.15
C SER A 102 7.60 18.44 6.16
N VAL A 103 7.58 17.74 7.31
CA VAL A 103 8.00 16.35 7.41
C VAL A 103 7.04 15.42 6.66
N LEU A 104 5.74 15.71 6.70
CA LEU A 104 4.74 14.94 5.93
C LEU A 104 4.92 15.16 4.43
N ASP A 105 5.12 16.42 4.02
CA ASP A 105 5.34 16.79 2.62
C ASP A 105 6.63 16.16 2.07
N GLU A 106 7.72 16.22 2.82
CA GLU A 106 9.00 15.59 2.46
C GLU A 106 8.87 14.06 2.35
N MET A 107 8.08 13.41 3.21
CA MET A 107 7.84 11.97 3.14
C MET A 107 7.04 11.57 1.88
N ILE A 108 6.01 12.34 1.53
CA ILE A 108 5.23 12.14 0.30
C ILE A 108 6.14 12.31 -0.92
N GLU A 109 6.95 13.37 -0.93
CA GLU A 109 7.86 13.66 -2.03
C GLU A 109 8.94 12.60 -2.17
N ALA A 110 9.58 12.16 -1.08
CA ALA A 110 10.56 11.08 -1.11
C ALA A 110 9.96 9.76 -1.63
N THR A 111 8.71 9.45 -1.26
CA THR A 111 7.99 8.27 -1.77
C THR A 111 7.74 8.37 -3.27
N ARG A 112 7.35 9.56 -3.75
CA ARG A 112 7.17 9.82 -5.17
C ARG A 112 8.49 9.67 -5.93
N LEU A 113 9.54 10.33 -5.47
CA LEU A 113 10.88 10.28 -6.07
C LEU A 113 11.38 8.84 -6.15
N PHE A 114 11.30 8.06 -5.06
CA PHE A 114 11.65 6.64 -5.08
C PHE A 114 10.93 5.88 -6.20
N ASN A 115 9.62 6.06 -6.34
CA ASN A 115 8.85 5.35 -7.36
C ASN A 115 9.19 5.81 -8.78
N GLU A 116 9.53 7.07 -8.99
CA GLU A 116 9.95 7.63 -10.30
C GLU A 116 11.41 7.36 -10.67
N GLN A 117 12.21 6.77 -9.78
CA GLN A 117 13.59 6.38 -10.09
C GLN A 117 13.69 5.33 -11.20
N ASP A 118 14.88 5.27 -11.80
CA ASP A 118 15.28 4.26 -12.77
C ASP A 118 14.96 2.85 -12.26
N LEU A 119 14.37 2.05 -13.14
CA LEU A 119 13.95 0.69 -12.83
C LEU A 119 15.12 -0.16 -12.28
N GLU A 120 16.32 -0.02 -12.83
CA GLU A 120 17.50 -0.78 -12.41
C GLU A 120 17.83 -0.61 -10.92
N LEU A 121 17.65 0.60 -10.38
CA LEU A 121 17.89 0.90 -8.96
C LEU A 121 16.84 0.20 -8.08
N LYS A 122 15.56 0.28 -8.47
CA LYS A 122 14.47 -0.39 -7.74
C LYS A 122 14.55 -1.92 -7.80
N MET A 123 15.02 -2.47 -8.93
CA MET A 123 15.19 -3.92 -9.09
C MET A 123 16.19 -4.50 -8.07
N GLY A 124 17.19 -3.71 -7.63
CA GLY A 124 18.14 -4.12 -6.59
C GLY A 124 17.48 -4.34 -5.23
N LEU A 125 16.40 -3.61 -4.95
CA LEU A 125 15.61 -3.72 -3.73
C LEU A 125 14.45 -4.71 -3.87
N TYR A 126 14.18 -5.19 -5.09
CA TYR A 126 13.06 -6.07 -5.36
C TYR A 126 13.25 -7.43 -4.69
N SER A 127 12.34 -7.80 -3.77
CA SER A 127 12.44 -9.08 -3.06
C SER A 127 11.09 -9.57 -2.54
N ARG A 128 10.97 -10.90 -2.41
CA ARG A 128 9.88 -11.57 -1.71
C ARG A 128 10.31 -12.17 -0.38
N ASP A 129 11.53 -11.87 0.05
CA ASP A 129 12.10 -12.32 1.32
C ASP A 129 11.70 -11.37 2.44
N ASP A 130 10.74 -11.78 3.28
CA ASP A 130 10.25 -11.00 4.41
C ASP A 130 11.28 -10.81 5.53
N ALA A 131 12.40 -11.56 5.53
CA ALA A 131 13.47 -11.38 6.52
C ALA A 131 14.33 -10.14 6.23
N LYS A 132 14.26 -9.58 5.01
CA LYS A 132 15.00 -8.37 4.66
C LYS A 132 14.38 -7.13 5.30
N LYS A 133 15.26 -6.22 5.73
CA LYS A 133 14.86 -4.95 6.35
C LYS A 133 14.26 -3.97 5.34
N VAL A 134 14.81 -3.94 4.12
CA VAL A 134 14.34 -3.05 3.05
C VAL A 134 13.95 -3.89 1.85
N VAL A 135 12.68 -3.80 1.46
CA VAL A 135 12.10 -4.62 0.40
C VAL A 135 11.17 -3.79 -0.45
N PHE A 136 11.41 -3.79 -1.75
CA PHE A 136 10.44 -3.35 -2.75
C PHE A 136 9.75 -4.60 -3.34
N ASN A 137 8.43 -4.58 -3.48
CA ASN A 137 7.71 -5.59 -4.27
C ASN A 137 6.29 -5.13 -4.64
N SER A 138 5.67 -5.89 -5.54
CA SER A 138 4.23 -5.81 -5.81
C SER A 138 3.57 -7.04 -5.26
N ASN A 139 2.66 -6.84 -4.29
CA ASN A 139 1.90 -7.87 -3.59
C ASN A 139 2.79 -8.88 -2.85
N SER A 140 2.84 -8.83 -1.53
CA SER A 140 3.61 -9.82 -0.74
C SER A 140 3.03 -11.24 -0.87
N ASP A 141 1.74 -11.33 -1.17
CA ASP A 141 0.90 -12.52 -1.32
C ASP A 141 0.58 -12.88 -2.78
N LEU A 142 1.36 -12.37 -3.76
CA LEU A 142 1.08 -12.48 -5.20
C LEU A 142 0.64 -13.89 -5.66
N TYR A 143 1.31 -14.93 -5.16
CA TYR A 143 1.09 -16.31 -5.57
C TYR A 143 -0.04 -17.03 -4.81
N THR A 144 -0.51 -16.46 -3.69
CA THR A 144 -1.53 -17.07 -2.82
C THR A 144 -2.88 -16.37 -2.94
N SER A 145 -2.90 -15.08 -3.24
CA SER A 145 -4.14 -14.29 -3.32
C SER A 145 -4.91 -14.57 -4.59
N GLN A 146 -6.24 -14.48 -4.50
CA GLN A 146 -7.16 -14.76 -5.61
C GLN A 146 -6.98 -13.75 -6.75
N SER A 147 -6.86 -12.47 -6.39
CA SER A 147 -6.47 -11.37 -7.27
C SER A 147 -5.35 -10.58 -6.61
N ALA A 148 -4.46 -10.03 -7.41
CA ALA A 148 -3.40 -9.14 -6.97
C ALA A 148 -3.93 -7.70 -6.88
N ASP A 149 -3.38 -6.90 -5.97
CA ASP A 149 -3.62 -5.47 -5.88
C ASP A 149 -2.86 -4.72 -6.96
N TRP A 150 -3.50 -3.69 -7.52
CA TRP A 150 -2.86 -2.71 -8.41
C TRP A 150 -1.98 -1.74 -7.60
N ARG A 151 -0.92 -2.28 -6.97
CA ARG A 151 -0.08 -1.57 -6.01
C ARG A 151 1.36 -2.09 -6.01
N ASP A 152 2.28 -1.15 -5.81
CA ASP A 152 3.67 -1.40 -5.42
C ASP A 152 3.90 -0.97 -3.97
N THR A 153 4.81 -1.66 -3.29
CA THR A 153 5.10 -1.46 -1.86
C THR A 153 6.61 -1.39 -1.63
N LEU A 154 7.07 -0.33 -0.97
CA LEU A 154 8.37 -0.29 -0.31
C LEU A 154 8.15 -0.52 1.19
N ARG A 155 8.73 -1.58 1.73
CA ARG A 155 8.71 -1.92 3.16
C ARG A 155 10.07 -1.61 3.77
N LEU A 156 10.05 -0.81 4.83
CA LEU A 156 11.21 -0.51 5.68
C LEU A 156 10.92 -1.03 7.08
N THR A 157 11.56 -2.13 7.45
CA THR A 157 11.42 -2.75 8.77
C THR A 157 12.63 -2.39 9.61
N SER A 158 12.47 -1.41 10.50
CA SER A 158 13.47 -1.13 11.54
C SER A 158 12.93 -1.56 12.90
N PHE A 159 13.69 -2.40 13.60
CA PHE A 159 13.27 -2.89 14.91
C PHE A 159 13.89 -2.13 16.08
N GLU A 160 15.11 -1.56 15.99
CA GLU A 160 15.76 -0.99 17.20
C GLU A 160 16.75 0.18 16.99
N SER A 161 16.81 0.85 15.83
CA SER A 161 17.57 2.11 15.65
C SER A 161 17.12 2.82 14.38
N ASN A 162 17.53 4.08 14.16
CA ASN A 162 17.44 4.66 12.82
C ASN A 162 18.00 3.67 11.80
N PRO A 163 17.27 3.35 10.71
CA PRO A 163 17.81 2.48 9.67
C PRO A 163 19.17 3.02 9.24
N ASP A 164 20.15 2.13 9.06
CA ASP A 164 21.44 2.56 8.55
C ASP A 164 21.20 3.27 7.22
N SER A 165 21.74 4.48 7.06
CA SER A 165 21.60 5.26 5.83
C SER A 165 22.02 4.48 4.57
N SER A 166 22.89 3.47 4.74
CA SER A 166 23.31 2.58 3.66
C SER A 166 22.29 1.50 3.29
N ASP A 167 21.33 1.20 4.18
CA ASP A 167 20.23 0.27 3.91
C ASP A 167 19.05 0.96 3.19
N LEU A 168 18.99 2.31 3.22
CA LEU A 168 17.92 3.08 2.61
C LEU A 168 18.15 3.27 1.10
N PRO A 169 17.08 3.33 0.28
CA PRO A 169 17.22 3.71 -1.11
C PRO A 169 17.88 5.11 -1.20
N PRO A 170 18.84 5.33 -2.11
CA PRO A 170 19.36 6.66 -2.35
C PRO A 170 18.22 7.51 -2.91
N VAL A 171 17.69 8.43 -2.11
CA VAL A 171 16.70 9.41 -2.57
C VAL A 171 17.50 10.57 -3.18
N TYR A 172 17.34 10.79 -4.49
CA TYR A 172 17.89 11.94 -5.21
C TYR A 172 16.78 12.95 -5.51
#